data_AF-A0A0D0A353-F1
#
_entry.id   AF-A0A0D0A353-F1
#
_cell.length_a   1.000
_cell.length_b   1.000
_cell.length_c   1.000
_cell.angle_alpha   90.00
_cell.angle_beta   90.00
_cell.angle_gamma   90.00
#
_symmetry.space_group_name_H-M   'P 1'
#
loop_
_entity.id
_entity.type
_entity.pdbx_description
1 polymer ?
#
loop_
_entity_poly.entity_id
_entity_poly.type
_entity_poly.pdbx_seq_one_letter_code
_entity_poly.pdbx_strand_id
1 'polypeptide(L)'
;MLLVSGFDAEEHVSTTGQEATSSKLLREFYNSLAKSPLPRFINSRLILPCLVYPATATQVDRSVSHVVFEIQASGLRPLEVTPLHELDKAGIPLGALQLVRPWNSRLLGPSTRLDPAAEQRLLLTLLQPFGALLLAELPHNECRRIASFTVLVAQPVDSASISQSKVRTFTI
;
A
#
# COMPACT_ATOMS: atom_id res chain seq x y z
N MET A 1 60.37 6.34 33.43
CA MET A 1 59.57 5.09 33.49
C MET A 1 58.11 5.50 33.34
N LEU A 2 57.58 5.31 32.12
CA LEU A 2 56.18 5.02 31.72
C LEU A 2 55.07 6.05 32.06
N LEU A 3 54.43 6.73 31.07
CA LEU A 3 53.31 6.29 30.18
C LEU A 3 52.02 6.04 31.00
N VAL A 4 50.86 6.71 30.80
CA VAL A 4 49.87 6.63 29.68
C VAL A 4 48.73 7.62 30.08
N SER A 5 48.30 8.57 29.23
CA SER A 5 47.10 8.55 28.35
C SER A 5 45.74 8.45 29.09
N GLY A 6 44.65 9.09 28.69
CA GLY A 6 44.32 9.88 27.51
C GLY A 6 42.79 9.97 27.36
N PHE A 7 42.37 10.77 26.38
CA PHE A 7 41.06 10.76 25.69
C PHE A 7 39.81 11.30 26.38
N ASP A 8 39.61 12.61 26.18
CA ASP A 8 38.33 13.22 25.84
C ASP A 8 37.83 12.79 24.44
N ALA A 9 36.52 13.00 24.25
CA ALA A 9 35.77 13.16 23.00
C ALA A 9 35.00 11.94 22.41
N GLU A 10 33.68 12.07 22.54
CA GLU A 10 32.65 11.85 21.51
C GLU A 10 32.64 10.53 20.72
N GLU A 11 31.83 9.58 21.21
CA GLU A 11 31.13 8.64 20.32
C GLU A 11 29.81 9.26 19.85
N HIS A 12 29.88 10.07 18.79
CA HIS A 12 28.74 10.33 17.93
C HIS A 12 28.53 9.11 17.02
N VAL A 13 27.71 8.15 17.46
CA VAL A 13 27.19 7.10 16.59
C VAL A 13 26.33 7.75 15.51
N SER A 14 26.83 7.66 14.28
CA SER A 14 26.24 8.23 13.08
C SER A 14 24.99 7.46 12.65
N THR A 15 23.81 8.01 12.93
CA THR A 15 22.50 7.54 12.42
C THR A 15 22.05 8.31 11.16
N THR A 16 22.96 8.89 10.38
CA THR A 16 22.61 9.87 9.33
C THR A 16 22.41 9.28 7.93
N GLY A 17 22.77 8.01 7.66
CA GLY A 17 22.69 7.41 6.32
C GLY A 17 21.32 6.83 5.92
N GLN A 18 20.57 6.27 6.87
CA GLN A 18 19.28 5.62 6.59
C GLN A 18 18.14 6.62 6.33
N GLU A 19 18.17 7.76 7.00
CA GLU A 19 17.11 8.78 6.91
C GLU A 19 17.13 9.49 5.54
N ALA A 20 18.31 9.83 5.04
CA ALA A 20 18.48 10.46 3.73
C ALA A 20 18.01 9.56 2.57
N THR A 21 18.25 8.25 2.68
CA THR A 21 17.83 7.27 1.67
C THR A 21 16.31 7.08 1.67
N SER A 22 15.69 7.01 2.86
CA SER A 22 14.24 6.93 3.02
C SER A 22 13.53 8.15 2.44
N SER A 23 14.04 9.35 2.73
CA SER A 23 13.51 10.62 2.20
C SER A 23 13.54 10.66 0.66
N LYS A 24 14.64 10.19 0.05
CA LYS A 24 14.77 10.13 -1.41
C LYS A 24 13.75 9.18 -2.04
N LEU A 25 13.60 7.96 -1.49
CA LEU A 25 12.61 6.98 -1.98
C LEU A 25 11.17 7.50 -1.87
N LEU A 26 10.86 8.16 -0.77
CA LEU A 26 9.55 8.77 -0.54
C LEU A 26 9.24 9.86 -1.58
N ARG A 27 10.22 10.71 -1.90
CA ARG A 27 10.08 11.73 -2.95
C ARG A 27 9.93 11.12 -4.35
N GLU A 28 10.70 10.09 -4.68
CA GLU A 28 10.56 9.36 -5.95
C GLU A 28 9.15 8.74 -6.08
N PHE A 29 8.66 8.13 -4.99
CA PHE A 29 7.32 7.58 -4.91
C PHE A 29 6.23 8.66 -5.10
N TYR A 30 6.35 9.80 -4.43
CA TYR A 30 5.41 10.91 -4.62
C TYR A 30 5.40 11.49 -6.01
N ASN A 31 6.57 11.59 -6.64
CA ASN A 31 6.66 11.99 -8.06
C ASN A 31 5.94 10.98 -8.97
N SER A 32 6.01 9.68 -8.64
CA SER A 32 5.26 8.65 -9.36
C SER A 32 3.75 8.78 -9.15
N LEU A 33 3.30 9.05 -7.92
CA LEU A 33 1.89 9.32 -7.61
C LEU A 33 1.36 10.56 -8.35
N ALA A 34 2.15 11.63 -8.42
CA ALA A 34 1.78 12.86 -9.11
C ALA A 34 1.62 12.67 -10.62
N LYS A 35 2.44 11.81 -11.23
CA LYS A 35 2.42 11.48 -12.66
C LYS A 35 1.34 10.46 -13.04
N SER A 36 0.72 9.81 -12.07
CA SER A 36 -0.33 8.82 -12.35
C SER A 36 -1.56 9.48 -13.00
N PRO A 37 -2.24 8.77 -13.92
CA PRO A 37 -3.42 9.31 -14.59
C PRO A 37 -4.54 9.59 -13.60
N LEU A 38 -5.53 10.37 -13.99
CA LEU A 38 -6.73 10.53 -13.18
C LEU A 38 -7.65 9.32 -13.31
N PRO A 39 -8.36 8.93 -12.22
CA PRO A 39 -9.48 8.00 -12.32
C PRO A 39 -10.48 8.48 -13.38
N ARG A 40 -10.85 7.60 -14.31
CA ARG A 40 -11.79 7.91 -15.40
C ARG A 40 -12.50 6.68 -15.90
N PHE A 41 -13.65 6.88 -16.51
CA PHE A 41 -14.39 5.83 -17.20
C PHE A 41 -14.09 5.87 -18.70
N ILE A 42 -13.81 4.71 -19.29
CA ILE A 42 -13.68 4.53 -20.75
C ILE A 42 -14.46 3.28 -21.12
N ASN A 43 -15.39 3.37 -22.09
CA ASN A 43 -16.20 2.23 -22.56
C ASN A 43 -16.87 1.46 -21.41
N SER A 44 -17.46 2.17 -20.45
CA SER A 44 -18.10 1.62 -19.24
C SER A 44 -17.17 0.85 -18.29
N ARG A 45 -15.84 0.91 -18.49
CA ARG A 45 -14.83 0.36 -17.57
C ARG A 45 -14.19 1.48 -16.77
N LEU A 46 -13.92 1.21 -15.50
CA LEU A 46 -13.24 2.16 -14.62
C LEU A 46 -11.72 1.96 -14.75
N ILE A 47 -11.04 2.98 -15.25
CA ILE A 47 -9.59 3.08 -15.22
C ILE A 47 -9.19 3.74 -13.90
N LEU A 48 -8.59 2.96 -13.01
CA LEU A 48 -8.29 3.38 -11.64
C LEU A 48 -6.79 3.22 -11.34
N PRO A 49 -6.05 4.31 -11.16
CA PRO A 49 -4.74 4.27 -10.51
C PRO A 49 -4.91 3.87 -9.05
N CYS A 50 -4.04 2.97 -8.59
CA CYS A 50 -4.04 2.46 -7.23
C CYS A 50 -2.63 2.30 -6.69
N LEU A 51 -2.48 2.41 -5.36
CA LEU A 51 -1.34 1.84 -4.65
C LEU A 51 -1.62 0.36 -4.41
N VAL A 52 -0.67 -0.50 -4.75
CA VAL A 52 -0.83 -1.96 -4.72
C VAL A 52 -0.05 -2.57 -3.56
N TYR A 53 -0.76 -3.38 -2.80
CA TYR A 53 -0.22 -4.19 -1.71
C TYR A 53 -0.49 -5.66 -2.05
N PRO A 54 0.54 -6.44 -2.40
CA PRO A 54 0.40 -7.88 -2.63
C PRO A 54 -0.20 -8.54 -1.41
N ALA A 55 -1.27 -9.31 -1.61
CA ALA A 55 -2.05 -9.90 -0.54
C ALA A 55 -2.09 -11.43 -0.67
N THR A 56 -2.07 -12.09 0.47
CA THR A 56 -2.32 -13.52 0.63
C THR A 56 -3.51 -13.70 1.53
N ALA A 57 -4.43 -14.56 1.15
CA ALA A 57 -5.53 -14.96 2.00
C ALA A 57 -5.24 -16.32 2.64
N THR A 58 -5.40 -16.41 3.95
CA THR A 58 -5.28 -17.64 4.73
C THR A 58 -6.62 -17.97 5.36
N GLN A 59 -7.04 -19.23 5.25
CA GLN A 59 -8.25 -19.70 5.91
C GLN A 59 -7.97 -19.85 7.41
N VAL A 60 -8.74 -19.16 8.25
CA VAL A 60 -8.54 -19.16 9.71
C VAL A 60 -9.57 -20.04 10.41
N ASP A 61 -10.83 -20.02 9.96
CA ASP A 61 -11.88 -20.85 10.54
C ASP A 61 -12.80 -21.41 9.45
N ARG A 62 -13.26 -22.64 9.67
CA ARG A 62 -14.22 -23.35 8.83
C ARG A 62 -15.34 -23.86 9.71
N SER A 63 -16.43 -23.12 9.76
CA SER A 63 -17.68 -23.61 10.34
C SER A 63 -18.52 -24.30 9.26
N VAL A 64 -19.62 -24.93 9.68
CA VAL A 64 -20.55 -25.63 8.79
C VAL A 64 -21.27 -24.66 7.82
N SER A 65 -21.33 -23.36 8.15
CA SER A 65 -22.08 -22.35 7.37
C SER A 65 -21.26 -21.18 6.84
N HIS A 66 -20.01 -21.00 7.29
CA HIS A 66 -19.15 -19.91 6.85
C HIS A 66 -17.66 -20.25 6.95
N VAL A 67 -16.89 -19.71 6.00
CA VAL A 67 -15.43 -19.76 6.00
C VAL A 67 -14.90 -18.35 6.24
N VAL A 68 -14.08 -18.19 7.26
CA VAL A 68 -13.43 -16.91 7.59
C VAL A 68 -12.02 -16.91 7.03
N PHE A 69 -11.68 -15.84 6.32
CA PHE A 69 -10.35 -15.64 5.77
C PHE A 69 -9.70 -14.44 6.44
N GLU A 70 -8.43 -14.61 6.82
CA GLU A 70 -7.56 -13.51 7.15
C GLU A 70 -6.82 -13.09 5.88
N ILE A 71 -6.77 -11.78 5.62
CA ILE A 71 -6.01 -11.23 4.52
C ILE A 71 -4.79 -10.55 5.10
N GLN A 72 -3.63 -11.03 4.67
CA GLN A 72 -2.34 -10.43 5.00
C GLN A 72 -1.76 -9.81 3.75
N ALA A 73 -1.29 -8.57 3.86
CA ALA A 73 -0.67 -7.86 2.75
C ALA A 73 0.60 -7.16 3.23
N SER A 74 1.65 -7.23 2.40
CA SER A 74 2.93 -6.63 2.75
C SER A 74 2.78 -5.12 2.92
N GLY A 75 3.31 -4.58 4.02
CA GLY A 75 3.24 -3.15 4.35
C GLY A 75 1.91 -2.68 4.97
N LEU A 76 0.95 -3.58 5.16
CA LEU A 76 -0.32 -3.30 5.82
C LEU A 76 -0.44 -4.10 7.12
N ARG A 77 -1.19 -3.57 8.09
CA ARG A 77 -1.60 -4.35 9.26
C ARG A 77 -2.53 -5.49 8.82
N PRO A 78 -2.42 -6.69 9.41
CA PRO A 78 -3.33 -7.79 9.12
C PRO A 78 -4.79 -7.37 9.31
N LEU A 79 -5.66 -7.84 8.42
CA LEU A 79 -7.08 -7.55 8.48
C LEU A 79 -7.89 -8.83 8.31
N GLU A 80 -8.84 -9.04 9.21
CA GLU A 80 -9.77 -10.16 9.15
C GLU A 80 -10.94 -9.81 8.23
N VAL A 81 -11.32 -10.74 7.35
CA VAL A 81 -12.47 -10.56 6.45
C VAL A 81 -13.50 -11.65 6.69
N THR A 82 -14.65 -11.22 7.18
CA THR A 82 -15.80 -12.08 7.53
C THR A 82 -16.75 -12.24 6.35
N PRO A 83 -17.33 -13.45 6.20
CA PRO A 83 -16.85 -14.43 5.24
C PRO A 83 -17.02 -13.96 3.78
N LEU A 84 -16.00 -14.24 2.97
CA LEU A 84 -16.00 -13.88 1.57
C LEU A 84 -16.30 -15.11 0.70
N HIS A 85 -17.59 -15.38 0.49
CA HIS A 85 -18.08 -16.49 -0.33
C HIS A 85 -17.59 -16.46 -1.80
N GLU A 86 -17.04 -15.33 -2.25
CA GLU A 86 -16.47 -15.15 -3.58
C GLU A 86 -15.06 -15.75 -3.71
N LEU A 87 -14.27 -15.88 -2.62
CA LEU A 87 -12.92 -16.44 -2.68
C LEU A 87 -12.94 -17.93 -3.04
N ASP A 88 -13.84 -18.69 -2.42
CA ASP A 88 -13.98 -20.13 -2.63
C ASP A 88 -14.58 -20.44 -4.03
N LYS A 89 -15.54 -19.63 -4.48
CA LYS A 89 -16.18 -19.78 -5.80
C LYS A 89 -15.29 -19.39 -6.97
N ALA A 90 -14.36 -18.46 -6.78
CA ALA A 90 -13.62 -17.90 -7.90
C ALA A 90 -12.52 -18.85 -8.42
N GLY A 91 -12.15 -19.90 -7.67
CA GLY A 91 -11.06 -20.81 -8.05
C GLY A 91 -9.72 -20.10 -8.25
N ILE A 92 -9.59 -18.89 -7.68
CA ILE A 92 -8.45 -18.02 -7.87
C ILE A 92 -7.36 -18.49 -6.91
N PRO A 93 -6.11 -18.71 -7.39
CA PRO A 93 -5.00 -18.98 -6.51
C PRO A 93 -4.88 -17.84 -5.48
N LEU A 94 -4.89 -18.17 -4.19
CA LEU A 94 -4.87 -17.18 -3.10
C LEU A 94 -3.62 -16.25 -3.15
N GLY A 95 -2.60 -16.60 -3.92
CA GLY A 95 -1.42 -15.78 -4.20
C GLY A 95 -1.55 -14.76 -5.35
N ALA A 96 -2.69 -14.71 -6.04
CA ALA A 96 -2.97 -13.73 -7.10
C ALA A 96 -3.83 -12.54 -6.61
N LEU A 97 -4.03 -12.44 -5.29
CA LEU A 97 -4.82 -11.38 -4.67
C LEU A 97 -3.97 -10.12 -4.45
N GLN A 98 -4.61 -8.98 -4.67
CA GLN A 98 -4.02 -7.67 -4.46
C GLN A 98 -5.00 -6.82 -3.67
N LEU A 99 -4.53 -6.31 -2.54
CA LEU A 99 -5.24 -5.27 -1.83
C LEU A 99 -4.79 -3.94 -2.40
N VAL A 100 -5.73 -3.13 -2.86
CA VAL A 100 -5.40 -1.87 -3.53
C VAL A 100 -6.06 -0.68 -2.85
N ARG A 101 -5.32 0.42 -2.76
CA ARG A 101 -5.83 1.73 -2.35
C ARG A 101 -6.09 2.56 -3.61
N PRO A 102 -7.34 2.92 -3.91
CA PRO A 102 -7.63 3.87 -4.98
C PRO A 102 -6.86 5.19 -4.80
N TRP A 103 -6.31 5.71 -5.88
CA TRP A 103 -5.52 6.93 -5.88
C TRP A 103 -6.09 7.99 -6.83
N ASN A 104 -6.00 9.25 -6.41
CA ASN A 104 -6.38 10.40 -7.21
C ASN A 104 -5.32 11.50 -7.05
N SER A 105 -4.60 11.80 -8.12
CA SER A 105 -3.55 12.82 -8.10
C SER A 105 -4.06 14.24 -7.82
N ARG A 106 -5.37 14.51 -7.95
CA ARG A 106 -5.97 15.79 -7.49
C ARG A 106 -5.82 16.04 -6.00
N LEU A 107 -5.58 15.00 -5.19
CA LEU A 107 -5.29 15.14 -3.77
C LEU A 107 -3.99 15.92 -3.50
N LEU A 108 -3.11 16.04 -4.50
CA LEU A 108 -1.86 16.80 -4.39
C LEU A 108 -2.03 18.30 -4.60
N GLY A 109 -3.22 18.76 -5.01
CA GLY A 109 -3.46 20.15 -5.38
C GLY A 109 -2.89 20.52 -6.76
N PRO A 110 -3.08 21.78 -7.19
CA PRO A 110 -2.70 22.23 -8.54
C PRO A 110 -1.19 22.41 -8.76
N SER A 111 -0.34 22.40 -7.72
CA SER A 111 1.10 22.51 -7.90
C SER A 111 1.74 21.15 -8.14
N THR A 112 2.34 20.99 -9.32
CA THR A 112 3.13 19.80 -9.71
C THR A 112 4.40 19.60 -8.88
N ARG A 113 4.78 20.61 -8.07
CA ARG A 113 5.86 20.53 -7.10
C ARG A 113 5.25 20.41 -5.71
N LEU A 114 5.54 19.31 -5.02
CA LEU A 114 5.19 19.17 -3.61
C LEU A 114 6.19 19.99 -2.81
N ASP A 115 5.72 21.03 -2.14
CA ASP A 115 6.50 21.67 -1.09
C ASP A 115 6.62 20.71 0.13
N PRO A 116 7.59 20.91 1.04
CA PRO A 116 7.78 20.01 2.18
C PRO A 116 6.53 19.84 3.06
N ALA A 117 5.69 20.86 3.20
CA ALA A 117 4.45 20.77 3.98
C ALA A 117 3.37 19.94 3.26
N ALA A 118 3.28 20.06 1.93
CA ALA A 118 2.42 19.22 1.10
C ALA A 118 2.88 17.76 1.09
N GLU A 119 4.19 17.50 0.99
CA GLU A 119 4.78 16.14 1.12
C GLU A 119 4.41 15.53 2.48
N GLN A 120 4.56 16.28 3.57
CA GLN A 120 4.22 15.82 4.92
C GLN A 120 2.71 15.55 5.08
N ARG A 121 1.85 16.44 4.58
CA ARG A 121 0.39 16.26 4.67
C ARG A 121 -0.07 15.06 3.85
N LEU A 122 0.54 14.83 2.68
CA LEU A 122 0.31 13.64 1.89
C LEU A 122 0.73 12.38 2.65
N LEU A 123 1.92 12.38 3.28
CA LEU A 123 2.39 11.25 4.08
C LEU A 123 1.38 10.89 5.17
N LEU A 124 0.95 11.89 5.95
CA LEU A 124 -0.02 11.71 7.03
C LEU A 124 -1.35 11.16 6.50
N THR A 125 -1.79 11.63 5.34
CA THR A 125 -3.00 11.13 4.65
C THR A 125 -2.83 9.68 4.20
N LEU A 126 -1.64 9.33 3.70
CA LEU A 126 -1.35 7.97 3.26
C LEU A 126 -1.21 7.01 4.43
N LEU A 127 -0.78 7.47 5.61
CA LEU A 127 -0.73 6.66 6.83
C LEU A 127 -2.10 6.38 7.46
N GLN A 128 -3.13 7.16 7.12
CA GLN A 128 -4.48 6.92 7.64
C GLN A 128 -5.06 5.58 7.12
N PRO A 129 -5.93 4.92 7.91
CA PRO A 129 -6.76 3.85 7.43
C PRO A 129 -7.54 4.26 6.18
N PHE A 130 -7.72 3.34 5.23
CA PHE A 130 -8.37 3.60 3.96
C PHE A 130 -9.31 2.47 3.55
N GLY A 131 -10.34 2.83 2.78
CA GLY A 131 -11.20 1.87 2.09
C GLY A 131 -10.43 1.18 0.98
N ALA A 132 -10.18 -0.12 1.16
CA ALA A 132 -9.43 -0.95 0.24
C ALA A 132 -10.36 -1.70 -0.72
N LEU A 133 -9.84 -2.00 -1.92
CA LEU A 133 -10.47 -2.94 -2.83
C LEU A 133 -9.62 -4.22 -2.86
N LEU A 134 -10.27 -5.38 -2.79
CA LEU A 134 -9.62 -6.65 -3.03
C LEU A 134 -9.80 -7.00 -4.51
N LEU A 135 -8.69 -7.08 -5.23
CA LEU A 135 -8.68 -7.45 -6.64
C LEU A 135 -8.01 -8.81 -6.80
N ALA A 136 -8.51 -9.58 -7.74
CA ALA A 136 -7.82 -10.74 -8.25
C ALA A 136 -7.40 -10.48 -9.69
N GLU A 137 -6.12 -10.75 -9.98
CA GLU A 137 -5.63 -10.72 -11.35
C GLU A 137 -6.11 -11.97 -12.11
N LEU A 138 -6.69 -11.73 -13.28
CA LEU A 138 -7.11 -12.75 -14.22
C LEU A 138 -6.13 -12.79 -15.40
N PRO A 139 -6.16 -13.86 -16.23
CA PRO A 139 -5.43 -13.88 -17.49
C PRO A 139 -5.70 -12.64 -18.34
N HIS A 140 -4.75 -12.28 -19.20
CA HIS A 140 -4.84 -11.12 -20.11
C HIS A 140 -4.91 -9.74 -19.44
N ASN A 141 -4.37 -9.59 -18.22
CA ASN A 141 -4.35 -8.34 -17.46
C ASN A 141 -5.74 -7.80 -17.07
N GLU A 142 -6.75 -8.66 -17.07
CA GLU A 142 -8.04 -8.31 -16.51
C GLU A 142 -8.00 -8.43 -14.99
N CYS A 143 -8.82 -7.65 -14.30
CA CYS A 143 -8.91 -7.69 -12.86
C CYS A 143 -10.37 -7.80 -12.45
N ARG A 144 -10.65 -8.71 -11.52
CA ARG A 144 -11.97 -8.85 -10.92
C ARG A 144 -11.92 -8.30 -9.51
N ARG A 145 -12.88 -7.43 -9.18
CA ARG A 145 -13.11 -7.07 -7.79
C ARG A 145 -13.75 -8.24 -7.06
N ILE A 146 -13.13 -8.63 -5.96
CA ILE A 146 -13.65 -9.60 -5.00
C ILE A 146 -14.18 -8.80 -3.81
N ALA A 147 -15.17 -9.35 -3.10
CA ALA A 147 -15.80 -8.69 -1.95
C ALA A 147 -16.48 -7.39 -2.33
N SER A 148 -17.17 -7.38 -3.47
CA SER A 148 -17.73 -6.14 -4.03
C SER A 148 -18.69 -5.42 -3.07
N PHE A 149 -19.36 -6.17 -2.20
CA PHE A 149 -20.32 -5.66 -1.20
C PHE A 149 -19.73 -5.51 0.21
N THR A 150 -18.46 -5.85 0.40
CA THR A 150 -17.79 -5.75 1.71
C THR A 150 -16.92 -4.50 1.74
N VAL A 151 -17.03 -3.74 2.83
CA VAL A 151 -16.10 -2.64 3.10
C VAL A 151 -14.86 -3.22 3.74
N LEU A 152 -13.72 -3.14 3.03
CA LEU A 152 -12.42 -3.50 3.55
C LEU A 152 -11.71 -2.24 4.01
N VAL A 153 -11.26 -2.21 5.27
CA VAL A 153 -10.46 -1.11 5.80
C VAL A 153 -9.05 -1.63 6.06
N ALA A 154 -8.08 -1.01 5.42
CA ALA A 154 -6.68 -1.36 5.58
C ALA A 154 -5.89 -0.18 6.16
N GLN A 155 -4.80 -0.50 6.86
CA GLN A 155 -3.95 0.50 7.49
C GLN A 155 -2.48 0.17 7.21
N PRO A 156 -1.68 1.10 6.67
CA PRO A 156 -0.25 0.91 6.56
C PRO A 156 0.43 0.75 7.91
N VAL A 157 1.53 -0.02 7.94
CA VAL A 157 2.33 -0.19 9.15
C VAL A 157 3.08 1.10 9.49
N ASP A 158 3.75 1.67 8.48
CA ASP A 158 4.61 2.85 8.60
C ASP A 158 4.82 3.56 7.25
N SER A 159 5.67 4.58 7.24
CA SER A 159 6.01 5.36 6.04
C SER A 159 6.84 4.56 5.02
N ALA A 160 7.66 3.62 5.49
CA ALA A 160 8.47 2.76 4.62
C ALA A 160 7.58 1.82 3.79
N SER A 161 6.52 1.32 4.41
CA SER A 161 5.50 0.50 3.76
C SER A 161 4.79 1.23 2.61
N ILE A 162 4.62 2.54 2.74
CA ILE A 162 4.02 3.39 1.70
C ILE A 162 5.02 3.60 0.55
N SER A 163 6.27 3.95 0.84
CA SER A 163 7.27 4.25 -0.20
C SER A 163 7.68 3.02 -1.01
N GLN A 164 7.57 1.82 -0.43
CA GLN A 164 7.79 0.55 -1.12
C GLN A 164 6.58 0.08 -1.94
N SER A 165 5.40 0.68 -1.75
CA SER A 165 4.21 0.34 -2.52
C SER A 165 4.37 0.72 -3.99
N LYS A 166 3.70 -0.03 -4.87
CA LYS A 166 3.74 0.23 -6.32
C LYS A 166 2.48 0.95 -6.76
N VAL A 167 2.63 1.96 -7.62
CA VAL A 167 1.50 2.60 -8.28
C VAL A 167 1.20 1.84 -9.58
N ARG A 168 0.00 1.30 -9.73
CA ARG A 168 -0.46 0.63 -10.95
C ARG A 168 -1.84 1.12 -11.34
N THR A 169 -2.13 1.08 -12.63
CA THR A 169 -3.46 1.40 -13.15
C THR A 169 -4.20 0.12 -13.48
N PHE A 170 -5.39 -0.03 -12.92
CA PHE A 170 -6.29 -1.15 -13.16
C PHE A 170 -7.44 -0.73 -14.06
N THR A 171 -7.93 -1.68 -14.84
CA THR A 171 -9.20 -1.56 -15.56
C THR A 171 -10.17 -2.54 -14.93
N ILE A 172 -11.23 -2.02 -14.32
CA ILE A 172 -12.25 -2.77 -13.56
C ILE A 172 -13.60 -2.64 -14.28
#